data_AF-A0A534C432-F1
#
_entry.id   AF-A0A534C432-F1
#
_cell.length_a   1.000
_cell.length_b   1.000
_cell.length_c   1.000
_cell.angle_alpha   90.00
_cell.angle_beta   90.00
_cell.angle_gamma   90.00
#
_symmetry.space_group_name_H-M   'P 1'
#
loop_
_entity.id
_entity.type
_entity.pdbx_description
1 polymer ?
#
loop_
_entity_poly.entity_id
_entity_poly.type
_entity_poly.pdbx_seq_one_letter_code
_entity_poly.pdbx_strand_id
1 'polypeptide(L)'
;IGQTTHVGPWSAEVILITDPEHAVPVRIERTGLRTIAVGAGDATSLALPYLPANGDIRNGDLLVTSGLGGVFPEGYPVARVTAVHRDAVQPLAQVRAEPLAHVDTDSEVMLVWFRADHPAAATPTGKSLGELRKGDASMQPQAVPPRPPAAVPGPPAAPPRPPAAPPRPPATVLRKPPAESQAAEPKAAAPQPATPEPATPQPATPQPATPQPATPQPDTPQPKEDQ
;
A
#
# COMPACT_ATOMS: atom_id res chain seq x y z
N ILE A 1 6.56 -4.53 9.88
CA ILE A 1 6.27 -5.97 10.07
C ILE A 1 5.28 -6.18 11.22
N GLY A 2 5.62 -5.84 12.47
CA GLY A 2 4.69 -6.08 13.59
C GLY A 2 5.24 -5.68 14.95
N GLN A 3 4.54 -6.10 16.00
CA GLN A 3 4.93 -5.94 17.40
C GLN A 3 5.06 -7.31 18.08
N THR A 4 6.10 -7.50 18.89
CA THR A 4 6.25 -8.71 19.70
C THR A 4 5.23 -8.76 20.82
N THR A 5 4.44 -9.83 20.90
CA THR A 5 3.41 -10.05 21.93
C THR A 5 3.87 -11.02 23.01
N HIS A 6 4.64 -12.04 22.63
CA HIS A 6 5.18 -13.03 23.55
C HIS A 6 6.64 -13.33 23.22
N VAL A 7 7.45 -13.51 24.27
CA VAL A 7 8.87 -13.85 24.14
C VAL A 7 9.12 -15.12 24.94
N GLY A 8 9.45 -16.19 24.23
CA GLY A 8 9.95 -17.44 24.81
C GLY A 8 11.48 -17.48 24.84
N PRO A 9 12.07 -18.57 25.34
CA PRO A 9 13.53 -18.70 25.42
C PRO A 9 14.21 -18.65 24.05
N TRP A 10 13.60 -19.24 23.03
CA TRP A 10 14.19 -19.42 21.69
C TRP A 10 13.28 -18.99 20.53
N SER A 11 12.07 -18.53 20.83
CA SER A 11 11.11 -18.05 19.84
C SER A 11 10.34 -16.86 20.39
N ALA A 12 9.79 -16.06 19.50
CA ALA A 12 8.93 -14.94 19.85
C ALA A 12 7.71 -14.96 18.94
N GLU A 13 6.56 -14.56 19.49
CA GLU A 13 5.33 -14.37 18.74
C GLU A 13 5.16 -12.88 18.45
N VAL A 14 4.77 -12.58 17.22
CA VAL A 14 4.65 -11.21 16.70
C VAL A 14 3.26 -11.06 16.10
N ILE A 15 2.52 -10.04 16.55
CA ILE A 15 1.31 -9.60 15.88
C ILE A 15 1.69 -8.70 14.70
N LEU A 16 1.10 -8.95 13.54
CA LEU A 16 1.43 -8.25 12.31
C LEU A 16 0.71 -6.92 12.20
N ILE A 17 1.29 -5.98 11.44
CA ILE A 17 0.64 -4.68 11.18
C ILE A 17 -0.65 -4.78 10.34
N THR A 18 -0.81 -5.89 9.62
CA THR A 18 -1.94 -6.17 8.74
C THR A 18 -3.09 -6.87 9.47
N ASP A 19 -2.87 -7.28 10.72
CA ASP A 19 -3.88 -7.91 11.57
C ASP A 19 -4.96 -6.87 11.98
N PRO A 20 -6.26 -7.20 11.88
CA PRO A 20 -7.35 -6.29 12.24
C PRO A 20 -7.36 -5.83 13.69
N GLU A 21 -6.83 -6.66 14.60
CA GLU A 21 -6.74 -6.36 16.02
C GLU A 21 -5.48 -5.53 16.36
N HIS A 22 -4.63 -5.24 15.37
CA HIS A 22 -3.43 -4.46 15.56
C HIS A 22 -3.56 -3.02 15.07
N ALA A 23 -3.15 -2.10 15.93
CA ALA A 23 -3.17 -0.67 15.68
C ALA A 23 -1.77 -0.08 15.83
N VAL A 24 -1.28 0.60 14.79
CA VAL A 24 0.04 1.23 14.74
C VAL A 24 -0.14 2.76 14.76
N PRO A 25 0.40 3.46 15.78
CA PRO A 25 0.39 4.92 15.81
C PRO A 25 1.33 5.50 14.73
N VAL A 26 0.75 6.11 13.70
CA VAL A 26 1.49 6.66 12.56
C VAL A 26 1.34 8.18 12.44
N ARG A 27 2.22 8.80 11.69
CA ARG A 27 2.11 10.18 11.23
C ARG A 27 2.37 10.25 9.73
N ILE A 28 1.72 11.20 9.08
CA ILE A 28 2.01 11.56 7.70
C ILE A 28 3.34 12.31 7.68
N GLU A 29 4.30 11.87 6.87
CA GLU A 29 5.63 12.49 6.80
C GLU A 29 5.53 13.94 6.31
N ARG A 30 4.72 14.20 5.27
CA ARG A 30 4.54 15.52 4.66
C ARG A 30 3.91 16.57 5.59
N THR A 31 2.87 16.20 6.33
CA THR A 31 2.06 17.16 7.11
C THR A 31 2.27 17.07 8.61
N GLY A 32 2.91 15.99 9.09
CA GLY A 32 3.05 15.70 10.51
C GLY A 32 1.74 15.29 11.20
N LEU A 33 0.62 15.17 10.47
CA LEU A 33 -0.66 14.77 11.02
C LEU A 33 -0.56 13.36 11.59
N ARG A 34 -0.96 13.20 12.85
CA ARG A 34 -0.93 11.92 13.57
C ARG A 34 -2.26 11.20 13.46
N THR A 35 -2.20 9.89 13.28
CA THR A 35 -3.36 9.01 13.17
C THR A 35 -2.96 7.59 13.56
N ILE A 36 -3.89 6.65 13.42
CA ILE A 36 -3.68 5.25 13.76
C ILE A 36 -4.00 4.44 12.50
N ALA A 37 -3.04 3.62 12.08
CA ALA A 37 -3.24 2.63 11.04
C ALA A 37 -3.70 1.32 11.70
N VAL A 38 -4.75 0.71 11.17
CA VAL A 38 -5.30 -0.56 11.60
C VAL A 38 -5.18 -1.55 10.44
N GLY A 39 -4.83 -2.80 10.73
CA GLY A 39 -4.81 -3.84 9.71
C GLY A 39 -6.18 -4.03 9.06
N ALA A 40 -6.23 -4.23 7.75
CA ALA A 40 -7.49 -4.52 7.06
C ALA A 40 -7.85 -6.02 7.06
N GLY A 41 -6.97 -6.89 7.61
CA GLY A 41 -7.10 -8.35 7.54
C GLY A 41 -6.56 -8.95 6.25
N ASP A 42 -6.07 -8.12 5.34
CA ASP A 42 -5.32 -8.52 4.17
C ASP A 42 -3.87 -8.01 4.26
N ALA A 43 -2.93 -8.75 3.65
CA ALA A 43 -1.51 -8.44 3.74
C ALA A 43 -1.09 -7.16 3.00
N THR A 44 -1.99 -6.59 2.19
CA THR A 44 -1.68 -5.52 1.22
C THR A 44 -2.36 -4.19 1.55
N SER A 45 -3.20 -4.13 2.58
CA SER A 45 -3.98 -2.95 2.90
C SER A 45 -4.02 -2.72 4.42
N LEU A 46 -3.90 -1.45 4.76
CA LEU A 46 -4.16 -0.87 6.07
C LEU A 46 -5.28 0.14 5.93
N ALA A 47 -6.11 0.25 6.96
CA ALA A 47 -7.13 1.27 7.08
C ALA A 47 -6.67 2.36 8.05
N LEU A 48 -6.98 3.62 7.77
CA LEU A 48 -6.78 4.73 8.69
C LEU A 48 -8.16 5.31 9.06
N PRO A 49 -8.90 4.69 10.00
CA PRO A 49 -10.27 5.05 10.29
C PRO A 49 -10.42 6.35 11.11
N TYR A 50 -9.34 6.85 11.71
CA TYR A 50 -9.36 7.99 12.64
C TYR A 50 -8.72 9.23 12.04
N LEU A 51 -9.11 9.59 10.82
CA LEU A 51 -8.61 10.78 10.14
C LEU A 51 -9.76 11.76 9.88
N PRO A 52 -9.66 13.03 10.33
CA PRO A 52 -10.76 13.97 10.17
C PRO A 52 -10.94 14.34 8.68
N ALA A 53 -12.17 14.57 8.24
CA ALA A 53 -12.47 14.86 6.83
C ALA A 53 -11.71 16.08 6.27
N ASN A 54 -11.42 17.07 7.12
CA ASN A 54 -10.64 18.28 6.79
C ASN A 54 -9.11 18.08 6.87
N GLY A 55 -8.63 16.88 7.21
CA GLY A 55 -7.22 16.56 7.29
C GLY A 55 -6.53 16.61 5.92
N ASP A 56 -5.36 17.24 5.87
CA ASP A 56 -4.51 17.27 4.67
C ASP A 56 -3.80 15.92 4.50
N ILE A 57 -4.49 15.00 3.81
CA ILE A 57 -3.98 13.70 3.36
C ILE A 57 -4.25 13.52 1.87
N ARG A 58 -3.28 12.95 1.16
CA ARG A 58 -3.31 12.74 -0.29
C ARG A 58 -2.85 11.34 -0.63
N ASN A 59 -3.32 10.83 -1.77
CA ASN A 59 -2.80 9.59 -2.34
C ASN A 59 -1.29 9.77 -2.61
N GLY A 60 -0.51 8.77 -2.26
CA GLY A 60 0.95 8.77 -2.35
C GLY A 60 1.67 9.25 -1.08
N ASP A 61 0.96 9.82 -0.10
CA ASP A 61 1.58 10.26 1.17
C ASP A 61 2.23 9.07 1.90
N LEU A 62 3.41 9.31 2.48
CA LEU A 62 4.16 8.31 3.25
C LEU A 62 3.74 8.37 4.72
N LEU A 63 3.41 7.20 5.27
CA LEU A 63 3.11 7.03 6.68
C LEU A 63 4.34 6.49 7.41
N VAL A 64 4.74 7.16 8.49
CA VAL A 64 5.84 6.76 9.35
C VAL A 64 5.38 6.58 10.79
N THR A 65 6.07 5.77 11.58
CA THR A 65 5.75 5.59 13.00
C THR A 65 5.87 6.93 13.75
N SER A 66 4.89 7.22 14.60
CA SER A 66 4.80 8.51 15.29
C SER A 66 5.62 8.59 16.58
N GLY A 67 6.05 7.45 17.14
CA GLY A 67 6.61 7.38 18.50
C GLY A 67 5.58 7.45 19.63
N LEU A 68 4.30 7.66 19.30
CA LEU A 68 3.25 7.86 20.30
C LEU A 68 3.02 6.59 21.12
N GLY A 69 2.90 6.76 22.45
CA GLY A 69 2.67 5.65 23.38
C GLY A 69 3.90 4.80 23.66
N GLY A 70 5.02 5.06 22.98
CA GLY A 70 6.28 4.41 23.33
C GLY A 70 6.36 2.92 22.97
N VAL A 71 5.55 2.49 21.99
CA VAL A 71 5.55 1.09 21.51
C VAL A 71 6.52 0.93 20.34
N PHE A 72 6.48 1.88 19.40
CA PHE A 72 7.35 1.92 18.24
C PHE A 72 8.25 3.14 18.32
N PRO A 73 9.56 3.03 18.02
CA PRO A 73 10.38 4.21 17.81
C PRO A 73 9.83 5.05 16.67
N GLU A 74 10.07 6.35 16.69
CA GLU A 74 9.55 7.24 15.67
C GLU A 74 10.34 7.19 14.35
N GLY A 75 9.69 7.49 13.23
CA GLY A 75 10.33 7.70 11.93
C GLY A 75 10.49 6.46 11.05
N TYR A 76 9.92 5.31 11.41
CA TYR A 76 9.99 4.10 10.60
C TYR A 76 8.88 4.09 9.53
N PRO A 77 9.20 3.87 8.24
CA PRO A 77 8.19 3.76 7.19
C PRO A 77 7.25 2.58 7.43
N VAL A 78 5.94 2.83 7.33
CA VAL A 78 4.90 1.82 7.55
C VAL A 78 4.18 1.51 6.25
N ALA A 79 3.60 2.52 5.62
CA ALA A 79 2.71 2.34 4.48
C ALA A 79 2.63 3.59 3.61
N ARG A 80 2.11 3.45 2.39
CA ARG A 80 1.82 4.55 1.46
C ARG A 80 0.32 4.64 1.22
N VAL A 81 -0.23 5.84 1.28
CA VAL A 81 -1.66 6.07 1.05
C VAL A 81 -2.01 5.75 -0.41
N THR A 82 -2.98 4.87 -0.64
CA THR A 82 -3.41 4.48 -2.00
C THR A 82 -4.75 5.08 -2.38
N ALA A 83 -5.66 5.19 -1.42
CA ALA A 83 -6.98 5.78 -1.65
C ALA A 83 -7.45 6.61 -0.45
N VAL A 84 -8.05 7.76 -0.75
CA VAL A 84 -8.68 8.64 0.23
C VAL A 84 -10.11 8.90 -0.20
N HIS A 85 -11.06 8.45 0.59
CA HIS A 85 -12.48 8.72 0.41
C HIS A 85 -12.97 9.67 1.50
N ARG A 86 -13.62 10.76 1.08
CA ARG A 86 -14.17 11.78 1.98
C ARG A 86 -15.65 11.94 1.65
N ASP A 87 -16.49 11.63 2.62
CA ASP A 87 -17.92 11.86 2.53
C ASP A 87 -18.27 13.18 3.21
N ALA A 88 -19.04 14.05 2.55
CA ALA A 88 -19.50 15.30 3.15
C ALA A 88 -20.41 15.08 4.38
N VAL A 89 -20.99 13.89 4.52
CA VAL A 89 -21.85 13.50 5.64
C VAL A 89 -21.05 12.93 6.81
N GLN A 90 -19.89 12.30 6.54
CA GLN A 90 -19.09 11.67 7.60
C GLN A 90 -17.99 12.62 8.10
N PRO A 91 -17.83 12.79 9.42
CA PRO A 91 -16.76 13.62 9.98
C PRO A 91 -15.36 13.00 9.81
N LEU A 92 -15.30 11.70 9.55
CA LEU A 92 -14.07 10.92 9.38
C LEU A 92 -13.90 10.52 7.91
N ALA A 93 -12.67 10.67 7.40
CA ALA A 93 -12.29 10.18 6.09
C ALA A 93 -11.98 8.68 6.15
N GLN A 94 -12.39 7.94 5.12
CA GLN A 94 -12.01 6.55 4.94
C GLN A 94 -10.78 6.49 4.07
N VAL A 95 -9.65 6.08 4.65
CA VAL A 95 -8.37 6.05 3.96
C VAL A 95 -7.82 4.64 3.94
N ARG A 96 -7.33 4.22 2.78
CA ARG A 96 -6.59 2.98 2.57
C ARG A 96 -5.13 3.30 2.27
N ALA A 97 -4.25 2.50 2.84
CA ALA A 97 -2.82 2.58 2.62
C ALA A 97 -2.26 1.18 2.37
N GLU A 98 -1.25 1.09 1.52
CA GLU A 98 -0.54 -0.16 1.22
C GLU A 98 0.72 -0.24 2.11
N PRO A 99 0.91 -1.33 2.88
CA PRO A 99 2.14 -1.57 3.62
C PRO A 99 3.37 -1.54 2.70
N LEU A 100 4.46 -0.95 3.19
CA LEU A 100 5.74 -0.99 2.46
C LEU A 100 6.52 -2.28 2.67
N ALA A 101 6.16 -3.04 3.71
CA ALA A 101 6.80 -4.30 4.04
C ALA A 101 6.00 -5.46 3.42
N HIS A 102 6.70 -6.46 2.87
CA HIS A 102 6.05 -7.61 2.26
C HIS A 102 5.87 -8.71 3.30
N VAL A 103 4.90 -8.50 4.18
CA VAL A 103 4.71 -9.29 5.41
C VAL A 103 4.55 -10.80 5.15
N ASP A 104 4.09 -11.20 3.97
CA ASP A 104 3.90 -12.61 3.58
C ASP A 104 5.17 -13.29 3.05
N THR A 105 6.15 -12.52 2.53
CA THR A 105 7.34 -13.07 1.87
C THR A 105 8.62 -12.84 2.63
N ASP A 106 8.65 -11.85 3.53
CA ASP A 106 9.84 -11.49 4.27
C ASP A 106 10.15 -12.55 5.35
N SER A 107 11.29 -13.25 5.21
CA SER A 107 11.72 -14.31 6.13
C SER A 107 12.61 -13.81 7.27
N GLU A 108 13.21 -12.64 7.11
CA GLU A 108 14.16 -12.06 8.05
C GLU A 108 13.57 -10.81 8.70
N VAL A 109 13.76 -10.67 10.01
CA VAL A 109 13.23 -9.56 10.79
C VAL A 109 14.30 -8.99 11.71
N MET A 110 14.25 -7.68 11.91
CA MET A 110 15.10 -6.97 12.86
C MET A 110 14.28 -6.54 14.06
N LEU A 111 14.75 -6.90 15.26
CA LEU A 111 14.16 -6.40 16.50
C LEU A 111 14.73 -5.02 16.80
N VAL A 112 13.82 -4.07 17.04
CA VAL A 112 14.15 -2.69 17.36
C VAL A 112 13.68 -2.40 18.78
N TRP A 113 14.55 -1.75 19.56
CA TRP A 113 14.38 -1.48 20.98
C TRP A 113 14.58 0.01 21.21
N PHE A 114 13.88 0.56 22.19
CA PHE A 114 14.21 1.89 22.68
C PHE A 114 15.56 1.85 23.38
N ARG A 115 16.34 2.92 23.22
CA ARG A 115 17.56 3.11 24.01
C ARG A 115 17.18 3.25 25.48
N ALA A 116 18.04 2.78 26.39
CA ALA A 116 17.75 2.78 27.84
C ALA A 116 17.45 4.18 28.42
N ASP A 117 17.94 5.24 27.77
CA ASP A 117 17.72 6.63 28.12
C ASP A 117 16.42 7.24 27.54
N HIS A 118 15.70 6.52 26.69
CA HIS A 118 14.49 7.02 26.05
C HIS A 118 13.29 6.96 27.02
N PRO A 119 12.43 7.99 27.11
CA PRO A 119 11.30 8.01 28.07
C PRO A 119 10.27 6.90 27.83
N ALA A 120 10.22 6.34 26.62
CA ALA A 120 9.41 5.17 26.30
C ALA A 120 10.10 3.82 26.51
N ALA A 121 11.39 3.80 26.85
CA ALA A 121 12.04 2.55 27.21
C ALA A 121 11.35 1.99 28.44
N ALA A 122 10.98 0.71 28.39
CA ALA A 122 10.44 0.04 29.56
C ALA A 122 11.45 0.17 30.70
N THR A 123 11.08 0.89 31.76
CA THR A 123 11.87 0.93 32.99
C THR A 123 11.98 -0.52 33.46
N PRO A 124 13.18 -1.11 33.55
CA PRO A 124 13.32 -2.48 34.03
C PRO A 124 12.74 -2.49 35.44
N THR A 125 11.53 -3.01 35.58
CA THR A 125 10.84 -3.08 36.85
C THR A 125 11.70 -3.99 37.72
N GLY A 126 12.29 -3.40 38.75
CA GLY A 126 13.30 -3.97 39.65
C GLY A 126 12.83 -5.15 40.50
N LYS A 127 12.07 -6.10 39.95
CA LYS A 127 12.33 -7.50 40.26
C LYS A 127 13.50 -7.87 39.39
N SER A 128 14.69 -7.84 39.99
CA SER A 128 15.87 -8.52 39.46
C SER A 128 15.38 -9.78 38.75
N LEU A 129 15.73 -9.86 37.47
CA LEU A 129 15.81 -11.06 36.67
C LEU A 129 16.55 -12.10 37.52
N GLY A 130 15.81 -12.76 38.42
CA GLY A 130 16.31 -13.74 39.35
C GLY A 130 16.66 -14.92 38.50
N GLU A 131 17.92 -14.93 38.06
CA GLU A 131 18.48 -15.89 37.13
C GLU A 131 17.64 -16.00 35.84
N LEU A 132 18.12 -15.39 34.76
CA LEU A 132 18.04 -16.11 33.49
C LEU A 132 18.70 -17.46 33.77
N ARG A 133 17.91 -18.48 34.16
CA ARG A 133 18.38 -19.85 34.24
C ARG A 133 18.99 -20.10 32.88
N LYS A 134 20.31 -20.20 32.85
CA LYS A 134 21.07 -20.61 31.68
C LYS A 134 20.31 -21.80 31.12
N GLY A 135 19.68 -21.62 29.96
CA GLY A 135 18.81 -22.64 29.38
C GLY A 135 19.56 -23.96 29.41
N ASP A 136 18.92 -25.00 29.95
CA ASP A 136 19.53 -26.30 30.06
C ASP A 136 20.03 -26.70 28.66
N ALA A 137 21.33 -26.86 28.48
CA ALA A 137 21.95 -27.13 27.17
C ALA A 137 21.51 -28.49 26.59
N SER A 138 20.72 -29.23 27.37
CA SER A 138 20.06 -30.49 27.04
C SER A 138 18.66 -30.32 26.43
N MET A 139 18.02 -29.14 26.54
CA MET A 139 16.83 -28.87 25.74
C MET A 139 17.25 -28.81 24.26
N GLN A 140 16.56 -29.56 23.43
CA GLN A 140 16.65 -29.45 21.98
C GLN A 140 15.50 -28.56 21.52
N PRO A 141 15.69 -27.66 20.53
CA PRO A 141 14.57 -26.96 19.88
C PRO A 141 13.55 -28.02 19.46
N GLN A 142 12.32 -27.93 19.97
CA GLN A 142 11.27 -28.76 19.41
C GLN A 142 11.17 -28.42 17.93
N ALA A 143 11.34 -29.44 17.09
CA ALA A 143 11.14 -29.31 15.66
C ALA A 143 9.76 -28.72 15.43
N VAL A 144 9.70 -27.59 14.72
CA VAL A 144 8.45 -27.03 14.22
C VAL A 144 7.71 -28.16 13.52
N PRO A 145 6.48 -28.53 13.94
CA PRO A 145 5.72 -29.57 13.26
C PRO A 145 5.63 -29.17 11.78
N PRO A 146 5.88 -30.08 10.83
CA PRO A 146 5.84 -29.75 9.42
C PRO A 146 4.47 -29.14 9.12
N ARG A 147 4.48 -27.90 8.60
CA ARG A 147 3.29 -27.27 8.05
C ARG A 147 2.68 -28.30 7.09
N PRO A 148 1.41 -28.71 7.27
CA PRO A 148 0.79 -29.64 6.34
C PRO A 148 0.96 -29.05 4.93
N PRO A 149 1.37 -29.85 3.93
CA PRO A 149 1.54 -29.34 2.58
C PRO A 149 0.24 -28.66 2.17
N ALA A 150 0.35 -27.41 1.70
CA ALA A 150 -0.74 -26.79 0.97
C ALA A 150 -1.21 -27.80 -0.07
N ALA A 151 -2.47 -28.22 0.04
CA ALA A 151 -3.07 -29.14 -0.90
C ALA A 151 -2.86 -28.54 -2.29
N VAL A 152 -2.03 -29.21 -3.09
CA VAL A 152 -1.92 -28.93 -4.52
C VAL A 152 -3.34 -29.02 -5.07
N PRO A 153 -3.89 -27.97 -5.70
CA PRO A 153 -5.14 -28.11 -6.41
C PRO A 153 -4.94 -29.21 -7.46
N GLY A 154 -5.70 -30.30 -7.34
CA GLY A 154 -5.69 -31.35 -8.35
C GLY A 154 -6.00 -30.73 -9.73
N PRO A 155 -5.47 -31.32 -10.82
CA PRO A 155 -5.78 -30.86 -12.16
C PRO A 155 -7.31 -30.79 -12.35
N PRO A 156 -7.84 -29.75 -13.02
CA PRO A 156 -9.27 -29.57 -13.19
C PRO A 156 -9.88 -30.81 -13.83
N ALA A 157 -10.92 -31.33 -13.19
CA ALA A 157 -11.73 -32.41 -13.72
C ALA A 157 -12.22 -32.03 -15.12
N ALA A 158 -12.00 -32.94 -16.06
CA ALA A 158 -12.45 -32.83 -17.43
C ALA A 158 -13.97 -32.53 -17.48
N PRO A 159 -14.43 -31.65 -18.40
CA PRO A 159 -15.84 -31.32 -18.51
C PRO A 159 -16.67 -32.57 -18.89
N PRO A 160 -17.94 -32.66 -18.42
CA PRO A 160 -18.80 -33.79 -18.74
C PRO A 160 -19.09 -33.86 -20.24
N ARG A 161 -19.01 -35.08 -20.78
CA ARG A 161 -19.41 -35.40 -22.16
C ARG A 161 -20.87 -35.00 -22.40
N PRO A 162 -21.20 -34.32 -23.50
CA PRO A 162 -22.59 -34.07 -23.87
C PRO A 162 -23.29 -35.40 -24.26
N PRO A 163 -24.59 -35.56 -23.97
CA PRO A 163 -25.36 -36.72 -24.40
C PRO A 163 -25.49 -36.77 -25.93
N ALA A 164 -25.36 -37.98 -26.47
CA ALA A 164 -25.41 -38.28 -27.89
C ALA A 164 -26.75 -37.84 -28.53
N ALA A 165 -26.65 -37.06 -29.61
CA ALA A 165 -27.77 -36.72 -30.48
C ALA A 165 -28.13 -37.92 -31.40
N PRO A 166 -29.42 -38.10 -31.78
CA PRO A 166 -29.87 -39.21 -32.61
C PRO A 166 -29.39 -39.13 -34.06
N PRO A 167 -29.34 -40.26 -34.80
CA PRO A 167 -28.73 -40.33 -36.12
C PRO A 167 -29.56 -39.62 -37.20
N ARG A 168 -28.88 -38.88 -38.08
CA ARG A 168 -29.44 -38.34 -39.34
C ARG A 168 -29.22 -39.33 -40.50
N PRO A 169 -30.15 -39.40 -41.46
CA PRO A 169 -30.14 -40.35 -42.59
C PRO A 169 -29.11 -39.99 -43.68
N PRO A 170 -28.79 -40.92 -44.61
CA PRO A 170 -27.62 -40.81 -45.49
C PRO A 170 -27.79 -39.87 -46.69
N ALA A 171 -26.64 -39.44 -47.22
CA ALA A 171 -26.47 -38.42 -48.26
C ALA A 171 -26.79 -38.89 -49.68
N THR A 172 -27.36 -37.98 -50.49
CA THR A 172 -27.51 -38.12 -51.95
C THR A 172 -26.52 -37.19 -52.68
N VAL A 173 -25.57 -37.85 -53.36
CA VAL A 173 -24.83 -37.55 -54.60
C VAL A 173 -24.85 -36.12 -55.16
N LEU A 174 -23.66 -35.49 -55.20
CA LEU A 174 -23.33 -34.31 -56.01
C LEU A 174 -22.88 -34.73 -57.42
N ARG A 175 -23.60 -34.32 -58.45
CA ARG A 175 -23.18 -34.38 -59.87
C ARG A 175 -22.48 -33.07 -60.31
N LYS A 176 -21.54 -33.20 -61.24
CA LYS A 176 -20.63 -32.19 -61.84
C LYS A 176 -21.31 -31.44 -63.05
N PRO A 177 -20.62 -30.50 -63.77
CA PRO A 177 -20.91 -29.06 -63.96
C PRO A 177 -21.42 -28.72 -65.40
N PRO A 178 -21.48 -27.45 -65.93
CA PRO A 178 -20.31 -26.66 -66.43
C PRO A 178 -20.41 -25.09 -66.49
N ALA A 179 -19.24 -24.46 -66.70
CA ALA A 179 -18.85 -23.31 -67.58
C ALA A 179 -19.38 -21.84 -67.49
N GLU A 180 -18.44 -20.92 -67.86
CA GLU A 180 -18.54 -19.52 -68.38
C GLU A 180 -18.77 -18.34 -67.38
N SER A 181 -18.15 -17.14 -67.45
CA SER A 181 -17.01 -16.52 -68.17
C SER A 181 -16.89 -15.02 -67.76
N GLN A 182 -15.65 -14.49 -67.70
CA GLN A 182 -15.20 -13.07 -67.90
C GLN A 182 -15.73 -11.94 -66.95
N ALA A 183 -15.03 -10.85 -66.61
CA ALA A 183 -13.69 -10.30 -66.87
C ALA A 183 -13.45 -9.03 -65.98
N ALA A 184 -12.16 -8.63 -65.84
CA ALA A 184 -11.60 -7.28 -65.64
C ALA A 184 -11.34 -6.67 -64.23
N GLU A 185 -10.05 -6.42 -63.97
CA GLU A 185 -9.37 -5.50 -63.01
C GLU A 185 -9.63 -4.00 -63.34
N PRO A 186 -9.29 -2.97 -62.49
CA PRO A 186 -8.00 -2.81 -61.79
C PRO A 186 -7.94 -2.11 -60.40
N LYS A 187 -6.87 -2.45 -59.67
CA LYS A 187 -5.92 -1.64 -58.85
C LYS A 187 -6.29 -0.22 -58.33
N ALA A 188 -6.28 -0.05 -57.00
CA ALA A 188 -5.66 1.07 -56.23
C ALA A 188 -5.78 0.79 -54.70
N ALA A 189 -4.68 0.47 -54.00
CA ALA A 189 -3.93 1.35 -53.08
C ALA A 189 -4.58 1.57 -51.69
N ALA A 190 -3.93 1.02 -50.67
CA ALA A 190 -4.28 1.09 -49.24
C ALA A 190 -4.04 2.48 -48.61
N PRO A 191 -4.80 2.89 -47.58
CA PRO A 191 -4.39 3.95 -46.66
C PRO A 191 -3.63 3.37 -45.44
N GLN A 192 -2.40 3.84 -45.25
CA GLN A 192 -1.60 3.64 -44.03
C GLN A 192 -1.98 4.66 -42.93
N PRO A 193 -1.75 4.32 -41.65
CA PRO A 193 -2.10 5.16 -40.49
C PRO A 193 -1.15 6.36 -40.30
N ALA A 194 -1.73 7.49 -39.88
CA ALA A 194 -1.05 8.75 -39.64
C ALA A 194 -0.09 8.70 -38.43
N THR A 195 1.11 9.23 -38.63
CA THR A 195 2.13 9.51 -37.60
C THR A 195 1.94 10.96 -37.11
N PRO A 196 1.99 11.24 -35.78
CA PRO A 196 1.85 12.60 -35.27
C PRO A 196 3.10 13.45 -35.52
N GLU A 197 2.85 14.71 -35.91
CA GLU A 197 3.78 15.74 -36.35
C GLU A 197 4.59 16.34 -35.18
N PRO A 198 5.89 16.66 -35.35
CA PRO A 198 6.69 17.31 -34.32
C PRO A 198 6.35 18.80 -34.20
N ALA A 199 5.84 19.20 -33.03
CA ALA A 199 5.60 20.60 -32.67
C ALA A 199 6.92 21.38 -32.59
N THR A 200 6.98 22.49 -33.33
CA THR A 200 8.09 23.46 -33.28
C THR A 200 7.96 24.33 -32.03
N PRO A 201 8.99 24.45 -31.17
CA PRO A 201 8.93 25.32 -29.99
C PRO A 201 9.10 26.80 -30.39
N GLN A 202 8.10 27.64 -30.06
CA GLN A 202 8.21 29.11 -30.12
C GLN A 202 9.11 29.63 -28.98
N PRO A 203 10.05 30.55 -29.25
CA PRO A 203 10.81 31.22 -28.19
C PRO A 203 9.92 32.23 -27.44
N ALA A 204 9.68 32.00 -26.16
CA ALA A 204 9.10 32.99 -25.26
C ALA A 204 10.14 34.08 -24.96
N THR A 205 9.83 35.33 -25.29
CA THR A 205 10.64 36.49 -24.92
C THR A 205 10.46 36.77 -23.41
N PRO A 206 11.52 36.81 -22.59
CA PRO A 206 11.40 37.20 -21.19
C PRO A 206 11.16 38.71 -21.08
N GLN A 207 10.02 39.12 -20.52
CA GLN A 207 9.78 40.49 -20.07
C GLN A 207 10.65 40.77 -18.83
N PRO A 208 11.43 41.88 -18.80
CA PRO A 208 12.10 42.30 -17.58
C PRO A 208 11.07 42.85 -16.58
N ALA A 209 10.99 42.22 -15.41
CA ALA A 209 10.25 42.74 -14.26
C ALA A 209 11.01 43.94 -13.67
N THR A 210 10.46 45.14 -13.81
CA THR A 210 10.94 46.33 -13.11
C THR A 210 10.62 46.22 -11.62
N PRO A 211 11.59 46.28 -10.70
CA PRO A 211 11.30 46.36 -9.28
C PRO A 211 10.69 47.73 -8.95
N GLN A 212 9.46 47.76 -8.42
CA GLN A 212 8.88 48.95 -7.82
C GLN A 212 9.62 49.27 -6.50
N PRO A 213 10.08 50.51 -6.28
CA PRO A 213 10.59 50.91 -4.98
C PRO A 213 9.43 51.00 -3.97
N ALA A 214 9.58 50.31 -2.84
CA ALA A 214 8.68 50.42 -1.71
C ALA A 214 8.81 51.82 -1.08
N THR A 215 7.74 52.61 -1.14
CA THR A 215 7.63 53.86 -0.39
C THR A 215 7.42 53.51 1.10
N PRO A 216 8.27 53.97 2.03
CA PRO A 216 8.01 53.80 3.46
C PRO A 216 6.81 54.68 3.87
N GLN A 217 5.80 54.08 4.49
CA GLN A 217 4.73 54.81 5.17
C GLN A 217 5.30 55.51 6.42
N PRO A 218 4.97 56.79 6.67
CA PRO A 218 5.31 57.44 7.92
C PRO A 218 4.45 56.89 9.08
N ASP A 219 5.12 56.47 10.16
CA ASP A 219 4.53 56.17 11.46
C ASP A 219 3.66 57.34 11.93
N THR A 220 2.38 57.07 12.16
CA THR A 220 1.50 57.99 12.89
C THR A 220 1.57 57.63 14.37
N PRO A 221 2.05 58.52 15.26
CA PRO A 221 2.05 58.23 16.70
C PRO A 221 0.62 58.24 17.25
N GLN A 222 0.25 57.17 17.97
CA GLN A 222 -0.96 57.11 18.78
C GLN A 222 -0.88 58.13 19.93
N PRO A 223 -1.97 58.85 20.27
CA PRO A 223 -2.02 59.63 21.49
C PRO A 223 -2.11 58.70 22.69
N LYS A 224 -1.28 58.95 23.71
CA LYS A 224 -1.47 58.39 25.05
C LYS A 224 -2.72 59.03 25.66
N GLU A 225 -3.78 58.25 25.84
CA GLU A 225 -4.85 58.60 26.77
C GLU A 225 -4.38 58.23 28.18
N ASP A 226 -4.17 59.27 29.00
CA ASP A 226 -4.16 59.20 30.45
C ASP A 226 -5.54 58.70 30.91
N GLN A 227 -5.55 57.59 31.67
CA GLN A 227 -6.31 57.43 32.93
C GLN A 227 -6.00 56.08 33.58
#